data_AF-A0A382PYL9-F1
#
_entry.id   AF-A0A382PYL9-F1
#
_cell.length_a   1.000
_cell.length_b   1.000
_cell.length_c   1.000
_cell.angle_alpha   90.00
_cell.angle_beta   90.00
_cell.angle_gamma   90.00
#
_symmetry.space_group_name_H-M   'P 1'
#
loop_
_entity.id
_entity.type
_entity.pdbx_description
1 polymer ?
#
loop_
_entity_poly.entity_id
_entity_poly.type
_entity_poly.pdbx_seq_one_letter_code
_entity_poly.pdbx_strand_id
1 'polypeptide(L)'
;MIDIVGHLVNLHKVQSSQYAGYGGEYWFIIETLALGYVLCFHLIPRTTDMMVNASAGLAAKYFGNKSRTLVINASTNNPELANMVAAFFMRKAGGVANPLGSNLANIYLMYLFAPIYVMLKWKLKKDQESLDKFKKLISQEKKLIFQHVSMALLMFIFSIVGFWALTASHPFGGMSGEVKIQPGSFLLVAAVVCVIGIVIFQYWNGKLQKKDPELFEDIDDDDHTESWGEFIGGSLGLILCSFAVNWLFLAWTIVYQGSLTTILGAAIFTGLHYFIGAIITSLPEMNVAVEGYSKITRADLNTALSAASVSNMTNLAIAIIGILTILILK
;
A
#
# COMPACT_ATOMS: atom_id res chain seq x y z
N MET A 1 11.87 -4.45 -25.01
CA MET A 1 10.68 -4.23 -24.16
C MET A 1 9.70 -3.41 -24.98
N ILE A 2 8.43 -3.81 -25.07
CA ILE A 2 7.42 -3.05 -25.83
C ILE A 2 7.26 -1.68 -25.16
N ASP A 3 7.36 -0.59 -25.93
CA ASP A 3 7.20 0.78 -25.41
C ASP A 3 5.72 1.11 -25.20
N ILE A 4 5.11 0.50 -24.20
CA ILE A 4 3.69 0.66 -23.88
C ILE A 4 3.37 2.10 -23.48
N VAL A 5 4.27 2.76 -22.74
CA VAL A 5 4.11 4.16 -22.34
C VAL A 5 4.09 5.06 -23.59
N GLY A 6 5.01 4.87 -24.54
CA GLY A 6 5.01 5.60 -25.80
C GLY A 6 3.75 5.37 -26.62
N HIS A 7 3.21 4.14 -26.63
CA HIS A 7 1.93 3.83 -27.28
C HIS A 7 0.76 4.57 -26.63
N LEU A 8 0.68 4.61 -25.29
CA LEU A 8 -0.37 5.34 -24.55
C LEU A 8 -0.29 6.85 -24.80
N VAL A 9 0.93 7.42 -24.79
CA VAL A 9 1.13 8.85 -25.11
C VAL A 9 0.74 9.14 -26.56
N ASN A 10 1.06 8.25 -27.49
CA ASN A 10 0.66 8.41 -28.89
C ASN A 10 -0.85 8.27 -29.08
N LEU A 11 -1.49 7.34 -28.37
CA LEU A 11 -2.95 7.20 -28.34
C LEU A 11 -3.62 8.51 -27.91
N HIS A 12 -3.14 9.12 -26.81
CA HIS A 12 -3.63 10.44 -26.38
C HIS A 12 -3.47 11.49 -27.49
N LYS A 13 -2.29 11.58 -28.13
CA LYS A 13 -2.06 12.55 -29.22
C LYS A 13 -3.01 12.35 -30.40
N VAL A 14 -3.27 11.10 -30.79
CA VAL A 14 -4.20 10.74 -31.86
C VAL A 14 -5.63 11.12 -31.47
N GLN A 15 -6.06 10.77 -30.24
CA GLN A 15 -7.37 11.13 -29.71
C GLN A 15 -7.57 12.66 -29.69
N SER A 16 -6.62 13.39 -29.13
CA SER A 16 -6.67 14.85 -29.00
C SER A 16 -6.65 15.59 -30.34
N SER A 17 -6.07 15.01 -31.40
CA SER A 17 -5.99 15.65 -32.72
C SER A 17 -7.11 15.20 -33.67
N GLN A 18 -7.30 13.90 -33.86
CA GLN A 18 -8.22 13.34 -34.86
C GLN A 18 -9.67 13.35 -34.38
N TYR A 19 -9.90 13.29 -33.06
CA TYR A 19 -11.24 13.23 -32.47
C TYR A 19 -11.60 14.49 -31.67
N ALA A 20 -10.90 15.61 -31.89
CA ALA A 20 -11.14 16.87 -31.20
C ALA A 20 -12.62 17.31 -31.23
N GLY A 21 -13.30 17.13 -32.37
CA GLY A 21 -14.72 17.44 -32.54
C GLY A 21 -15.70 16.51 -31.80
N TYR A 22 -15.22 15.40 -31.24
CA TYR A 22 -16.02 14.38 -30.55
C TYR A 22 -15.60 14.19 -29.09
N GLY A 23 -14.88 15.14 -28.51
CA GLY A 23 -14.42 15.08 -27.11
C GLY A 23 -12.93 14.78 -26.94
N GLY A 24 -12.18 14.51 -28.02
CA GLY A 24 -10.70 14.55 -28.06
C GLY A 24 -9.98 13.98 -26.83
N GLU A 25 -9.32 14.86 -26.08
CA GLU A 25 -8.54 14.53 -24.87
C GLU A 25 -9.36 13.86 -23.75
N TYR A 26 -10.67 14.10 -23.69
CA TYR A 26 -11.53 13.51 -22.66
C TYR A 26 -11.69 12.00 -22.82
N TRP A 27 -11.59 11.46 -24.04
CA TRP A 27 -11.64 10.02 -24.27
C TRP A 27 -10.49 9.29 -23.59
N PHE A 28 -9.27 9.82 -23.70
CA PHE A 28 -8.11 9.27 -23.01
C PHE A 28 -8.33 9.24 -21.50
N ILE A 29 -8.87 10.33 -20.94
CA ILE A 29 -9.17 10.43 -19.50
C ILE A 29 -10.20 9.37 -19.10
N ILE A 30 -11.31 9.27 -19.82
CA ILE A 30 -12.40 8.33 -19.50
C ILE A 30 -11.92 6.88 -19.58
N GLU A 31 -11.23 6.50 -20.66
CA GLU A 31 -10.73 5.13 -20.87
C GLU A 31 -9.71 4.73 -19.80
N THR A 32 -8.75 5.62 -19.50
CA THR A 32 -7.71 5.32 -18.52
C THR A 32 -8.22 5.40 -17.08
N LEU A 33 -9.22 6.22 -16.78
CA LEU A 33 -9.92 6.20 -15.49
C LEU A 33 -10.76 4.93 -15.32
N ALA A 34 -11.47 4.47 -16.36
CA ALA A 34 -12.22 3.22 -16.33
C ALA A 34 -11.28 2.02 -16.11
N LEU A 35 -10.16 1.99 -16.84
CA LEU A 35 -9.13 0.96 -16.67
C LEU A 35 -8.49 1.03 -15.27
N GLY A 36 -8.16 2.23 -14.79
CA GLY A 36 -7.65 2.45 -13.45
C GLY A 36 -8.64 1.98 -12.37
N TYR A 37 -9.93 2.26 -12.54
CA TYR A 37 -10.97 1.78 -11.64
C TYR A 37 -11.01 0.24 -11.58
N VAL A 38 -11.02 -0.43 -12.74
CA VAL A 38 -11.02 -1.90 -12.81
C VAL A 38 -9.73 -2.49 -12.20
N LEU A 39 -8.57 -1.89 -12.48
CA LEU A 39 -7.30 -2.34 -11.91
C LEU A 39 -7.29 -2.20 -10.38
N CYS A 40 -7.59 -1.01 -9.87
CA CYS A 40 -7.42 -0.68 -8.45
C CYS A 40 -8.51 -1.29 -7.56
N PHE A 41 -9.77 -1.31 -8.02
CA PHE A 41 -10.90 -1.74 -7.18
C PHE A 41 -11.35 -3.19 -7.43
N HIS A 42 -10.88 -3.83 -8.50
CA HIS A 42 -11.28 -5.21 -8.81
C HIS A 42 -10.09 -6.14 -8.97
N LEU A 43 -9.16 -5.86 -9.90
CA LEU A 43 -8.12 -6.81 -10.26
C LEU A 43 -7.03 -6.93 -9.19
N ILE A 44 -6.51 -5.80 -8.68
CA ILE A 44 -5.49 -5.81 -7.62
C ILE A 44 -6.05 -6.49 -6.35
N PRO A 45 -7.20 -6.07 -5.78
CA PRO A 45 -7.75 -6.75 -4.61
C PRO A 45 -7.96 -8.24 -4.84
N ARG A 46 -8.60 -8.63 -5.96
CA ARG A 46 -8.88 -10.04 -6.24
C ARG A 46 -7.62 -10.90 -6.41
N THR A 47 -6.60 -10.37 -7.08
CA THR A 47 -5.34 -11.11 -7.29
C THR A 47 -4.54 -11.19 -6.01
N THR A 48 -4.55 -10.15 -5.17
CA THR A 48 -3.98 -10.17 -3.83
C THR A 48 -4.70 -11.18 -2.95
N ASP A 49 -6.03 -11.14 -2.86
CA ASP A 49 -6.81 -12.07 -2.04
C ASP A 49 -6.58 -13.52 -2.46
N MET A 50 -6.60 -13.80 -3.78
CA MET A 50 -6.31 -15.13 -4.31
C MET A 50 -4.91 -15.62 -3.91
N MET A 51 -3.91 -14.74 -3.99
CA MET A 51 -2.54 -15.05 -3.61
C MET A 51 -2.38 -15.22 -2.09
N VAL A 52 -2.98 -14.34 -1.28
CA VAL A 52 -2.93 -14.36 0.20
C VAL A 52 -3.62 -15.61 0.73
N ASN A 53 -4.81 -15.93 0.23
CA ASN A 53 -5.57 -17.11 0.66
C ASN A 53 -4.79 -18.39 0.35
N ALA A 54 -4.23 -18.46 -0.86
CA ALA A 54 -3.40 -19.58 -1.29
C ALA A 54 -2.09 -19.70 -0.50
N SER A 55 -1.39 -18.59 -0.27
CA SER A 55 -0.12 -18.58 0.47
C SER A 55 -0.33 -18.97 1.93
N ALA A 56 -1.40 -18.48 2.55
CA ALA A 56 -1.79 -18.83 3.91
C ALA A 56 -2.11 -20.33 4.05
N GLY A 57 -2.93 -20.88 3.15
CA GLY A 57 -3.24 -22.31 3.13
C GLY A 57 -2.00 -23.19 2.96
N LEU A 58 -1.15 -22.86 1.99
CA LEU A 58 0.12 -23.55 1.78
C LEU A 58 1.05 -23.44 2.99
N ALA A 59 1.12 -22.27 3.63
CA ALA A 59 1.95 -22.05 4.81
C ALA A 59 1.49 -22.91 6.00
N ALA A 60 0.17 -23.00 6.22
CA ALA A 60 -0.40 -23.86 7.25
C ALA A 60 -0.04 -25.33 7.01
N LYS A 61 -0.21 -25.82 5.77
CA LYS A 61 0.08 -27.20 5.38
C LYS A 61 1.54 -27.61 5.61
N TYR A 62 2.47 -26.76 5.18
CA TYR A 62 3.90 -27.12 5.16
C TYR A 62 4.68 -26.65 6.39
N PHE A 63 4.22 -25.61 7.08
CA PHE A 63 4.97 -24.96 8.17
C PHE A 63 4.15 -24.78 9.45
N GLY A 64 2.87 -25.18 9.45
CA GLY A 64 1.96 -25.11 10.59
C GLY A 64 1.26 -23.76 10.75
N ASN A 65 0.23 -23.75 11.59
CA ASN A 65 -0.70 -22.61 11.73
C ASN A 65 -0.01 -21.30 12.16
N LYS A 66 1.08 -21.37 12.93
CA LYS A 66 1.84 -20.17 13.32
C LYS A 66 2.46 -19.43 12.13
N SER A 67 2.85 -20.16 11.08
CA SER A 67 3.40 -19.58 9.85
C SER A 67 2.30 -19.00 8.95
N ARG A 68 1.06 -19.52 9.03
CA ARG A 68 -0.11 -18.98 8.32
C ARG A 68 -0.33 -17.50 8.63
N THR A 69 -0.41 -17.17 9.91
CA THR A 69 -0.68 -15.81 10.38
C THR A 69 0.42 -14.83 9.99
N LEU A 70 1.68 -15.27 9.98
CA LEU A 70 2.80 -14.48 9.47
C LEU A 70 2.65 -14.22 7.96
N VAL A 71 2.32 -15.25 7.19
CA VAL A 71 2.20 -15.18 5.73
C VAL A 71 1.03 -14.30 5.30
N ILE A 72 -0.11 -14.35 5.98
CA ILE A 72 -1.24 -13.44 5.72
C ILE A 72 -0.78 -11.99 5.87
N ASN A 73 -0.23 -11.65 7.04
CA ASN A 73 0.17 -10.29 7.38
C ASN A 73 1.31 -9.74 6.50
N ALA A 74 2.18 -10.60 5.99
CA ALA A 74 3.25 -10.18 5.08
C ALA A 74 2.75 -10.07 3.63
N SER A 75 1.85 -10.98 3.21
CA SER A 75 1.41 -11.07 1.82
C SER A 75 0.42 -9.98 1.43
N THR A 76 -0.28 -9.37 2.40
CA THR A 76 -1.16 -8.22 2.14
C THR A 76 -0.39 -7.02 1.58
N ASN A 77 0.92 -6.91 1.86
CA ASN A 77 1.84 -5.88 1.35
C ASN A 77 2.52 -6.26 0.01
N ASN A 78 2.19 -7.40 -0.57
CA ASN A 78 2.76 -7.79 -1.86
C ASN A 78 2.42 -6.82 -3.00
N PRO A 79 1.30 -6.08 -3.01
CA PRO A 79 1.09 -5.02 -3.99
C PRO A 79 2.20 -3.97 -3.96
N GLU A 80 2.68 -3.55 -2.78
CA GLU A 80 3.79 -2.62 -2.65
C GLU A 80 5.08 -3.17 -3.24
N LEU A 81 5.39 -4.44 -2.93
CA LEU A 81 6.56 -5.13 -3.46
C LEU A 81 6.49 -5.28 -4.98
N ALA A 82 5.36 -5.77 -5.51
CA ALA A 82 5.14 -5.97 -6.94
C ALA A 82 5.22 -4.64 -7.71
N ASN A 83 4.64 -3.57 -7.15
CA ASN A 83 4.70 -2.23 -7.72
C ASN A 83 6.14 -1.67 -7.75
N MET A 84 6.90 -1.85 -6.66
CA MET A 84 8.32 -1.48 -6.61
C MET A 84 9.16 -2.26 -7.63
N VAL A 85 8.96 -3.57 -7.71
CA VAL A 85 9.67 -4.44 -8.66
C VAL A 85 9.33 -4.06 -10.10
N ALA A 86 8.05 -3.84 -10.42
CA ALA A 86 7.63 -3.38 -11.74
C ALA A 86 8.33 -2.07 -12.14
N ALA A 87 8.41 -1.10 -11.22
CA ALA A 87 9.15 0.15 -11.44
C ALA A 87 10.64 -0.09 -11.70
N PHE A 88 11.29 -1.02 -11.00
CA PHE A 88 12.69 -1.38 -11.27
C PHE A 88 12.88 -2.02 -12.65
N PHE A 89 11.97 -2.88 -13.10
CA PHE A 89 11.99 -3.40 -14.47
C PHE A 89 11.85 -2.29 -15.51
N MET A 90 11.11 -1.21 -15.19
CA MET A 90 11.04 0.01 -16.00
C MET A 90 12.24 0.95 -15.82
N ARG A 91 13.30 0.52 -15.11
CA ARG A 91 14.51 1.29 -14.80
C ARG A 91 14.22 2.56 -13.99
N LYS A 92 13.18 2.54 -13.15
CA LYS A 92 12.80 3.63 -12.26
C LYS A 92 13.09 3.25 -10.82
N ALA A 93 14.22 3.71 -10.31
CA ALA A 93 14.60 3.51 -8.92
C ALA A 93 13.68 4.22 -7.91
N GLY A 94 12.84 5.15 -8.39
CA GLY A 94 11.73 5.74 -7.63
C GLY A 94 10.67 4.73 -7.16
N GLY A 95 10.72 3.47 -7.61
CA GLY A 95 9.85 2.40 -7.08
C GLY A 95 9.93 2.22 -5.56
N VAL A 96 11.10 2.46 -4.94
CA VAL A 96 11.30 2.40 -3.47
C VAL A 96 10.43 3.40 -2.73
N ALA A 97 10.04 4.45 -3.43
CA ALA A 97 9.17 5.46 -2.88
C ALA A 97 7.81 4.81 -2.51
N ASN A 98 7.27 3.89 -3.32
CA ASN A 98 5.96 3.28 -3.07
C ASN A 98 5.80 2.66 -1.67
N PRO A 99 6.63 1.68 -1.23
CA PRO A 99 6.50 1.12 0.12
C PRO A 99 6.73 2.16 1.22
N LEU A 100 7.66 3.11 1.03
CA LEU A 100 7.83 4.22 1.99
C LEU A 100 6.54 5.05 2.13
N GLY A 101 5.77 5.18 1.04
CA GLY A 101 4.58 6.04 0.97
C GLY A 101 3.33 5.38 1.51
N SER A 102 3.26 4.07 1.36
CA SER A 102 2.24 3.24 1.98
C SER A 102 2.21 3.43 3.49
N ASN A 103 3.31 3.81 4.14
CA ASN A 103 3.29 4.12 5.58
C ASN A 103 2.35 5.28 5.95
N LEU A 104 2.24 6.31 5.09
CA LEU A 104 1.25 7.38 5.28
C LEU A 104 -0.15 6.94 4.84
N ALA A 105 -0.23 6.25 3.69
CA ALA A 105 -1.51 5.79 3.15
C ALA A 105 -2.23 4.90 4.15
N ASN A 106 -1.52 3.97 4.80
CA ASN A 106 -2.06 3.10 5.85
C ASN A 106 -2.60 3.87 7.06
N ILE A 107 -1.90 4.90 7.53
CA ILE A 107 -2.39 5.74 8.64
C ILE A 107 -3.71 6.39 8.25
N TYR A 108 -3.76 6.96 7.05
CA TYR A 108 -4.96 7.63 6.52
C TYR A 108 -6.11 6.66 6.28
N LEU A 109 -5.86 5.55 5.60
CA LEU A 109 -6.89 4.61 5.20
C LEU A 109 -7.42 3.81 6.41
N MET A 110 -6.58 3.39 7.34
CA MET A 110 -6.97 2.39 8.35
C MET A 110 -7.44 3.08 9.62
N TYR A 111 -6.79 4.15 10.07
CA TYR A 111 -7.20 4.84 11.30
C TYR A 111 -8.23 5.94 11.08
N LEU A 112 -8.40 6.44 9.86
CA LEU A 112 -9.38 7.48 9.55
C LEU A 112 -10.49 6.95 8.61
N PHE A 113 -10.14 6.49 7.42
CA PHE A 113 -11.15 6.18 6.41
C PHE A 113 -11.98 4.92 6.73
N ALA A 114 -11.33 3.81 7.06
CA ALA A 114 -11.98 2.53 7.38
C ALA A 114 -13.01 2.62 8.52
N PRO A 115 -12.71 3.21 9.70
CA PRO A 115 -13.71 3.32 10.77
C PRO A 115 -14.86 4.25 10.38
N ILE A 116 -14.60 5.34 9.65
CA ILE A 116 -15.66 6.23 9.13
C ILE A 116 -16.55 5.47 8.15
N TYR A 117 -15.95 4.70 7.24
CA TYR A 117 -16.67 3.90 6.25
C TYR A 117 -17.60 2.88 6.92
N VAL A 118 -17.09 2.14 7.90
CA VAL A 118 -17.89 1.14 8.66
C VAL A 118 -19.04 1.82 9.40
N MET A 119 -18.79 2.96 10.07
CA MET A 119 -19.84 3.74 10.71
C MET A 119 -20.89 4.25 9.72
N LEU A 120 -20.48 4.76 8.56
CA LEU A 120 -21.40 5.20 7.51
C LEU A 120 -22.24 4.03 6.97
N LYS A 121 -21.63 2.87 6.76
CA LYS A 121 -22.33 1.64 6.31
C LYS A 121 -23.45 1.26 7.28
N TRP A 122 -23.19 1.23 8.59
CA TRP A 122 -24.24 0.96 9.58
C TRP A 122 -25.29 2.06 9.67
N LYS A 123 -24.88 3.34 9.59
CA LYS A 123 -25.82 4.46 9.58
C LYS A 123 -26.78 4.40 8.39
N LEU A 124 -26.29 4.06 7.20
CA LEU A 124 -27.11 3.87 6.00
C LEU A 124 -28.05 2.67 6.12
N LYS A 125 -27.61 1.59 6.80
CA LYS A 125 -28.45 0.43 7.11
C LYS A 125 -29.39 0.62 8.31
N LYS A 126 -29.34 1.78 8.99
CA LYS A 126 -30.06 2.08 10.24
C LYS A 126 -29.75 1.09 11.39
N ASP A 127 -28.55 0.52 11.39
CA ASP A 127 -28.08 -0.38 12.45
C ASP A 127 -27.45 0.43 13.59
N GLN A 128 -28.31 0.95 14.47
CA GLN A 128 -27.90 1.79 15.59
C GLN A 128 -27.20 1.00 16.70
N GLU A 129 -27.55 -0.29 16.86
CA GLU A 129 -26.96 -1.16 17.87
C GLU A 129 -25.48 -1.38 17.61
N SER A 130 -25.11 -1.73 16.37
CA SER A 130 -23.71 -1.90 15.97
C SER A 130 -22.92 -0.60 16.12
N LEU A 131 -23.51 0.55 15.76
CA LEU A 131 -22.88 1.86 15.93
C LEU A 131 -22.54 2.17 17.38
N ASP A 132 -23.47 1.93 18.31
CA ASP A 132 -23.28 2.25 19.71
C ASP A 132 -22.33 1.26 20.39
N LYS A 133 -22.40 -0.03 20.03
CA LYS A 133 -21.41 -1.04 20.44
C LYS A 133 -20.00 -0.67 19.97
N PHE A 134 -19.84 -0.24 18.72
CA PHE A 134 -18.55 0.16 18.16
C PHE A 134 -17.96 1.40 18.87
N LYS A 135 -18.77 2.44 19.08
CA LYS A 135 -18.33 3.63 19.84
C LYS A 135 -17.92 3.27 21.26
N LYS A 136 -18.66 2.37 21.91
CA LYS A 136 -18.33 1.88 23.25
C LYS A 136 -16.99 1.14 23.24
N LEU A 137 -16.77 0.24 22.28
CA LEU A 137 -15.52 -0.49 22.10
C LEU A 137 -14.34 0.45 21.90
N ILE A 138 -14.45 1.43 20.98
CA ILE A 138 -13.41 2.46 20.78
C ILE A 138 -13.12 3.23 22.07
N SER A 139 -14.16 3.58 22.82
CA SER A 139 -13.99 4.33 24.07
C SER A 139 -13.32 3.49 25.17
N GLN A 140 -13.52 2.18 25.19
CA GLN A 140 -12.89 1.26 26.13
C GLN A 140 -11.42 1.01 25.75
N GLU A 141 -11.13 0.87 24.45
CA GLU A 141 -9.81 0.48 23.93
C GLU A 141 -8.94 1.68 23.49
N LYS A 142 -9.19 2.89 24.02
CA LYS A 142 -8.42 4.11 23.69
C LYS A 142 -6.91 3.93 23.82
N LYS A 143 -6.47 3.17 24.84
CA LYS A 143 -5.06 2.90 25.08
C LYS A 143 -4.44 2.06 23.97
N LEU A 144 -5.14 1.01 23.54
CA LEU A 144 -4.69 0.14 22.44
C LEU A 144 -4.62 0.95 21.13
N ILE A 145 -5.68 1.71 20.82
CA ILE A 145 -5.73 2.60 19.65
C ILE A 145 -4.54 3.57 19.67
N PHE A 146 -4.29 4.24 20.80
CA PHE A 146 -3.18 5.18 20.92
C PHE A 146 -1.82 4.50 20.72
N GLN A 147 -1.63 3.27 21.20
CA GLN A 147 -0.40 2.51 20.99
C GLN A 147 -0.16 2.22 19.50
N HIS A 148 -1.18 1.72 18.78
CA HIS A 148 -1.06 1.45 17.35
C HIS A 148 -0.83 2.72 16.52
N VAL A 149 -1.59 3.79 16.78
CA VAL A 149 -1.43 5.07 16.08
C VAL A 149 -0.03 5.65 16.32
N SER A 150 0.45 5.63 17.57
CA SER A 150 1.79 6.13 17.90
C SER A 150 2.88 5.32 17.21
N MET A 151 2.71 3.99 17.16
CA MET A 151 3.65 3.11 16.48
C MET A 151 3.66 3.33 14.96
N ALA A 152 2.49 3.47 14.34
CA ALA A 152 2.39 3.74 12.91
C ALA A 152 2.99 5.10 12.53
N LEU A 153 2.74 6.14 13.33
CA LEU A 153 3.38 7.46 13.17
C LEU A 153 4.90 7.37 13.31
N LEU A 154 5.40 6.60 14.28
CA LEU A 154 6.83 6.37 14.44
C LEU A 154 7.42 5.67 13.22
N MET A 155 6.77 4.63 12.68
CA MET A 155 7.20 3.97 11.43
C MET A 155 7.17 4.90 10.23
N PHE A 156 6.22 5.83 10.18
CA PHE A 156 6.18 6.86 9.16
C PHE A 156 7.34 7.86 9.28
N ILE A 157 7.74 8.24 10.50
CA ILE A 157 8.95 9.06 10.72
C ILE A 157 10.18 8.34 10.18
N PHE A 158 10.35 7.05 10.47
CA PHE A 158 11.46 6.25 9.91
C PHE A 158 11.41 6.19 8.38
N SER A 159 10.22 6.10 7.79
CA SER A 159 10.03 6.16 6.33
C SER A 159 10.48 7.52 5.76
N ILE A 160 10.09 8.64 6.37
CA ILE A 160 10.51 9.99 5.95
C ILE A 160 12.03 10.13 6.02
N VAL A 161 12.65 9.70 7.13
CA VAL A 161 14.10 9.79 7.32
C VAL A 161 14.83 8.87 6.34
N GLY A 162 14.29 7.67 6.07
CA GLY A 162 14.81 6.74 5.07
C GLY A 162 14.75 7.33 3.65
N PHE A 163 13.62 7.94 3.28
CA PHE A 163 13.45 8.64 2.02
C PHE A 163 14.43 9.81 1.88
N TRP A 164 14.59 10.61 2.94
CA TRP A 164 15.53 11.72 2.96
C TRP A 164 16.98 11.23 2.83
N ALA A 165 17.37 10.18 3.53
CA ALA A 165 18.70 9.58 3.37
C ALA A 165 18.93 9.10 1.92
N LEU A 166 17.91 8.48 1.31
CA LEU A 166 17.95 8.00 -0.08
C LEU A 166 18.12 9.14 -1.12
N THR A 167 17.50 10.28 -0.89
CA THR A 167 17.27 11.30 -1.94
C THR A 167 17.79 12.71 -1.62
N ALA A 168 18.26 12.96 -0.39
CA ALA A 168 18.52 14.29 0.18
C ALA A 168 17.31 15.25 0.13
N SER A 169 16.12 14.73 -0.17
CA SER A 169 14.92 15.51 -0.41
C SER A 169 13.84 15.12 0.60
N HIS A 170 13.05 16.09 1.02
CA HIS A 170 11.88 15.80 1.84
C HIS A 170 10.75 15.28 0.94
N PRO A 171 10.02 14.20 1.31
CA PRO A 171 8.97 13.63 0.46
C PRO A 171 7.81 14.60 0.18
N PHE A 172 7.59 15.57 1.07
CA PHE A 172 6.63 16.67 0.89
C PHE A 172 7.28 18.01 0.51
N GLY A 173 8.60 18.01 0.25
CA GLY A 173 9.29 19.18 -0.29
C GLY A 173 8.93 19.37 -1.75
N GLY A 174 8.95 20.61 -2.24
CA GLY A 174 8.77 20.90 -3.66
C GLY A 174 9.90 20.32 -4.49
N MET A 175 9.74 19.09 -4.95
CA MET A 175 10.70 18.42 -5.82
C MET A 175 10.45 18.86 -7.27
N SER A 176 11.26 19.81 -7.76
CA SER A 176 11.24 20.22 -9.16
C SER A 176 12.23 19.36 -9.96
N GLY A 177 11.72 18.36 -10.68
CA GLY A 177 12.50 17.52 -11.59
C GLY A 177 12.84 16.12 -11.06
N GLU A 178 13.71 15.40 -11.77
CA GLU A 178 14.14 14.06 -11.37
C GLU A 178 14.94 14.09 -10.06
N VAL A 179 14.45 13.36 -9.07
CA VAL A 179 15.11 13.21 -7.77
C VAL A 179 16.33 12.30 -7.91
N LYS A 180 17.52 12.84 -7.63
CA LYS A 180 18.75 12.06 -7.70
C LYS A 180 18.89 11.17 -6.47
N ILE A 181 19.27 9.93 -6.71
CA ILE A 181 19.60 8.98 -5.65
C ILE A 181 21.01 9.25 -5.14
N GLN A 182 21.14 9.37 -3.82
CA GLN A 182 22.41 9.61 -3.15
C GLN A 182 23.46 8.49 -3.39
N PRO A 183 24.75 8.75 -3.11
CA PRO A 183 25.81 7.74 -3.19
C PRO A 183 25.55 6.50 -2.32
N GLY A 184 26.25 5.40 -2.60
CA GLY A 184 26.01 4.10 -1.95
C GLY A 184 26.10 4.11 -0.42
N SER A 185 26.95 4.95 0.18
CA SER A 185 27.02 5.11 1.64
C SER A 185 25.70 5.61 2.25
N PHE A 186 24.99 6.52 1.58
CA PHE A 186 23.69 7.01 2.02
C PHE A 186 22.56 5.98 1.79
N LEU A 187 22.70 5.09 0.81
CA LEU A 187 21.79 3.94 0.65
C LEU A 187 21.87 3.01 1.86
N LEU A 188 23.09 2.72 2.34
CA LEU A 188 23.27 1.93 3.55
C LEU A 188 22.66 2.63 4.77
N VAL A 189 22.84 3.95 4.91
CA VAL A 189 22.18 4.73 5.97
C VAL A 189 20.66 4.62 5.88
N ALA A 190 20.07 4.76 4.69
CA ALA A 190 18.64 4.63 4.48
C ALA A 190 18.11 3.23 4.89
N ALA A 191 18.84 2.17 4.53
CA ALA A 191 18.51 0.81 4.94
C ALA A 191 18.60 0.63 6.47
N VAL A 192 19.67 1.14 7.10
CA VAL A 192 19.87 1.07 8.56
C VAL A 192 18.74 1.80 9.31
N VAL A 193 18.33 2.97 8.84
CA VAL A 193 17.19 3.71 9.42
C VAL A 193 15.92 2.86 9.39
N CYS A 194 15.63 2.18 8.28
CA CYS A 194 14.48 1.29 8.17
C CYS A 194 14.60 0.09 9.13
N VAL A 195 15.79 -0.52 9.26
CA VAL A 195 16.06 -1.64 10.19
C VAL A 195 15.81 -1.22 11.64
N ILE A 196 16.27 -0.03 12.05
CA ILE A 196 16.04 0.49 13.41
C ILE A 196 14.53 0.59 13.68
N GLY A 197 13.76 1.11 12.71
CA GLY A 197 12.29 1.15 12.80
C GLY A 197 11.68 -0.24 13.03
N ILE A 198 12.08 -1.24 12.23
CA ILE A 198 11.61 -2.62 12.36
C ILE A 198 11.95 -3.20 13.74
N VAL A 199 13.17 -3.00 14.25
CA VAL A 199 13.58 -3.51 15.56
C VAL A 199 12.74 -2.90 16.69
N ILE A 200 12.48 -1.58 16.64
CA ILE A 200 11.62 -0.90 17.62
C ILE A 200 10.20 -1.47 17.56
N PHE A 201 9.65 -1.66 16.35
CA PHE A 201 8.34 -2.26 16.17
C PHE A 201 8.28 -3.67 16.76
N GLN A 202 9.25 -4.54 16.45
CA GLN A 202 9.26 -5.91 16.96
C GLN A 202 9.35 -5.96 18.48
N TYR A 203 10.16 -5.10 19.08
CA TYR A 203 10.23 -4.98 20.55
C TYR A 203 8.89 -4.56 21.15
N TRP A 204 8.24 -3.54 20.57
CA TRP A 204 6.92 -3.08 21.00
C TRP A 204 5.85 -4.17 20.84
N ASN A 205 5.78 -4.81 19.68
CA ASN A 205 4.81 -5.86 19.36
C ASN A 205 4.99 -7.07 20.29
N GLY A 206 6.23 -7.50 20.52
CA GLY A 206 6.53 -8.59 21.47
C GLY A 206 6.14 -8.25 22.91
N LYS A 207 6.23 -6.97 23.32
CA LYS A 207 5.74 -6.51 24.63
C LYS A 207 4.22 -6.48 24.71
N LEU A 208 3.54 -6.12 23.62
CA LEU A 208 2.09 -6.13 23.53
C LEU A 208 1.54 -7.56 23.62
N GLN A 209 2.11 -8.49 22.83
CA GLN A 209 1.77 -9.93 22.87
C GLN A 209 1.94 -10.55 24.26
N LYS A 210 3.01 -10.22 24.98
CA LYS A 210 3.22 -10.71 26.36
C LYS A 210 2.23 -10.15 27.37
N LYS A 211 1.78 -8.92 27.15
CA LYS A 211 0.92 -8.20 28.09
C LYS A 211 -0.56 -8.55 27.90
N ASP A 212 -0.96 -8.82 26.67
CA ASP A 212 -2.35 -8.96 26.27
C ASP A 212 -2.50 -10.06 25.21
N PRO A 213 -2.25 -11.33 25.57
CA PRO A 213 -2.23 -12.45 24.63
C PRO A 213 -3.58 -12.70 23.96
N GLU A 214 -4.68 -12.37 24.63
CA GLU A 214 -6.07 -12.47 24.13
C GLU A 214 -6.30 -11.64 22.84
N LEU A 215 -5.49 -10.60 22.60
CA LEU A 215 -5.56 -9.81 21.36
C LEU A 215 -5.03 -10.56 20.12
N PHE A 216 -4.33 -11.68 20.35
CA PHE A 216 -3.64 -12.47 19.33
C PHE A 216 -4.14 -13.92 19.27
N GLU A 217 -5.24 -14.25 19.95
CA GLU A 217 -5.91 -15.54 19.79
C GLU A 217 -6.46 -15.65 18.36
N ASP A 218 -6.34 -16.85 17.77
CA ASP A 218 -6.56 -17.09 16.34
C ASP A 218 -7.96 -16.60 15.90
N ILE A 219 -7.94 -15.73 14.89
CA ILE A 219 -9.13 -15.32 14.15
C ILE A 219 -9.56 -16.52 13.29
N ASP A 220 -10.85 -16.87 13.38
CA ASP A 220 -11.54 -18.03 12.79
C ASP A 220 -10.81 -18.79 11.65
N ASP A 221 -10.80 -20.11 11.81
CA ASP A 221 -9.87 -21.08 11.21
C ASP A 221 -10.18 -21.54 9.77
N ASP A 222 -11.26 -21.08 9.12
CA ASP A 222 -11.94 -21.95 8.13
C ASP A 222 -11.87 -21.59 6.63
N ASP A 223 -11.26 -20.48 6.18
CA ASP A 223 -11.46 -20.02 4.78
C ASP A 223 -10.22 -19.99 3.84
N HIS A 224 -9.12 -20.67 4.17
CA HIS A 224 -7.89 -20.60 3.34
C HIS A 224 -7.70 -21.82 2.43
N THR A 225 -7.54 -21.58 1.12
CA THR A 225 -7.42 -22.64 0.11
C THR A 225 -5.96 -23.07 -0.09
N GLU A 226 -5.66 -24.37 -0.03
CA GLU A 226 -4.30 -24.88 -0.30
C GLU A 226 -4.06 -25.07 -1.81
N SER A 227 -3.70 -23.99 -2.54
CA SER A 227 -3.56 -24.07 -4.01
C SER A 227 -2.32 -23.34 -4.55
N TRP A 228 -1.34 -24.10 -5.04
CA TRP A 228 -0.20 -23.55 -5.79
C TRP A 228 -0.65 -22.83 -7.08
N GLY A 229 -1.72 -23.30 -7.72
CA GLY A 229 -2.25 -22.67 -8.93
C GLY A 229 -2.82 -21.28 -8.66
N GLU A 230 -3.57 -21.13 -7.57
CA GLU A 230 -4.08 -19.82 -7.13
C GLU A 230 -2.97 -18.90 -6.64
N PHE A 231 -1.98 -19.44 -5.93
CA PHE A 231 -0.80 -18.68 -5.53
C PHE A 231 -0.03 -18.11 -6.72
N ILE A 232 0.27 -18.95 -7.72
CA ILE A 232 0.98 -18.53 -8.94
C ILE A 232 0.13 -17.57 -9.76
N GLY A 233 -1.15 -17.91 -9.98
CA GLY A 233 -2.08 -17.08 -10.74
C GLY A 233 -2.29 -15.70 -10.11
N GLY A 234 -2.41 -15.64 -8.79
CA GLY A 234 -2.58 -14.40 -8.04
C GLY A 234 -1.31 -13.55 -8.09
N SER A 235 -0.15 -14.17 -7.90
CA SER A 235 1.15 -13.50 -8.03
C SER A 235 1.38 -12.92 -9.43
N LEU A 236 1.14 -13.70 -10.49
CA LEU A 236 1.27 -13.24 -11.88
C LEU A 236 0.27 -12.12 -12.19
N GLY A 237 -0.98 -12.27 -11.76
CA GLY A 237 -2.01 -11.25 -11.91
C GLY A 237 -1.63 -9.94 -11.24
N LEU A 238 -1.14 -9.99 -10.00
CA LEU A 238 -0.70 -8.83 -9.25
C LEU A 238 0.49 -8.12 -9.90
N ILE A 239 1.47 -8.89 -10.40
CA ILE A 239 2.62 -8.36 -11.15
C ILE A 239 2.12 -7.64 -12.41
N LEU A 240 1.28 -8.29 -13.23
CA LEU A 240 0.74 -7.69 -14.45
C LEU A 240 -0.07 -6.41 -14.17
N CYS A 241 -0.90 -6.42 -13.12
CA CYS A 241 -1.64 -5.23 -12.69
C CYS A 241 -0.68 -4.11 -12.25
N SER A 242 0.38 -4.45 -11.53
CA SER A 242 1.42 -3.50 -11.10
C SER A 242 2.12 -2.86 -12.30
N PHE A 243 2.47 -3.64 -13.32
CA PHE A 243 3.00 -3.12 -14.58
C PHE A 243 2.01 -2.19 -15.28
N ALA A 244 0.73 -2.58 -15.39
CA ALA A 244 -0.31 -1.79 -16.03
C ALA A 244 -0.53 -0.44 -15.32
N VAL A 245 -0.61 -0.44 -13.99
CA VAL A 245 -0.73 0.77 -13.18
C VAL A 245 0.49 1.67 -13.39
N ASN A 246 1.71 1.14 -13.34
CA ASN A 246 2.92 1.94 -13.62
C ASN A 246 2.92 2.54 -15.02
N TRP A 247 2.50 1.79 -16.06
CA TRP A 247 2.44 2.32 -17.42
C TRP A 247 1.42 3.44 -17.58
N LEU A 248 0.20 3.25 -17.06
CA LEU A 248 -0.85 4.27 -17.06
C LEU A 248 -0.38 5.52 -16.34
N PHE A 249 0.24 5.31 -15.19
CA PHE A 249 0.73 6.37 -14.35
C PHE A 249 1.83 7.19 -15.03
N LEU A 250 2.85 6.53 -15.60
CA LEU A 250 3.90 7.19 -16.38
C LEU A 250 3.34 7.94 -17.61
N ALA A 251 2.37 7.34 -18.31
CA ALA A 251 1.71 7.99 -19.43
C ALA A 251 0.96 9.25 -18.99
N TRP A 252 0.21 9.17 -17.88
CA TRP A 252 -0.46 10.33 -17.27
C TRP A 252 0.52 11.41 -16.83
N THR A 253 1.66 11.04 -16.24
CA THR A 253 2.73 11.99 -15.92
C THR A 253 3.16 12.73 -17.19
N ILE A 254 3.51 12.01 -18.27
CA ILE A 254 4.00 12.63 -19.51
C ILE A 254 2.95 13.53 -20.16
N VAL A 255 1.69 13.07 -20.22
CA VAL A 255 0.61 13.78 -20.91
C VAL A 255 0.16 15.01 -20.12
N TYR A 256 0.00 14.89 -18.80
CA TYR A 256 -0.68 15.90 -17.98
C TYR A 256 0.23 16.64 -17.00
N GLN A 257 1.55 16.37 -16.97
CA GLN A 257 2.46 17.06 -16.04
C GLN A 257 2.32 18.58 -16.12
N GLY A 258 2.23 19.17 -17.32
CA GLY A 258 2.08 20.62 -17.48
C GLY A 258 0.81 21.15 -16.80
N SER A 259 -0.34 20.54 -17.11
CA SER A 259 -1.65 20.92 -16.57
C SER A 259 -1.73 20.68 -15.06
N LEU A 260 -1.29 19.52 -14.59
CA LEU A 260 -1.33 19.15 -13.17
C LEU A 260 -0.33 19.96 -12.34
N THR A 261 0.85 20.28 -12.88
CA THR A 261 1.80 21.20 -12.24
C THR A 261 1.23 22.61 -12.12
N THR A 262 0.45 23.07 -13.10
CA THR A 262 -0.17 24.41 -13.06
C THR A 262 -1.28 24.48 -12.01
N ILE A 263 -2.11 23.44 -11.90
CA ILE A 263 -3.26 23.41 -10.98
C ILE A 263 -2.82 23.11 -9.54
N LEU A 264 -1.96 22.11 -9.35
CA LEU A 264 -1.58 21.60 -8.03
C LEU A 264 -0.26 22.22 -7.54
N GLY A 265 0.58 22.74 -8.43
CA GLY A 265 1.97 23.06 -8.14
C GLY A 265 2.87 21.82 -8.25
N ALA A 266 4.13 22.03 -8.65
CA ALA A 266 5.10 20.95 -8.88
C ALA A 266 5.32 20.07 -7.63
N ALA A 267 5.28 20.69 -6.45
CA ALA A 267 5.42 20.01 -5.17
C ALA A 267 4.29 19.01 -4.90
N ILE A 268 3.04 19.46 -5.09
CA ILE A 268 1.87 18.65 -4.80
C ILE A 268 1.77 17.53 -5.83
N PHE A 269 2.06 17.78 -7.11
CA PHE A 269 2.03 16.75 -8.14
C PHE A 269 2.96 15.57 -7.81
N THR A 270 4.21 15.84 -7.42
CA THR A 270 5.19 14.79 -7.08
C THR A 270 4.78 14.03 -5.81
N GLY A 271 4.25 14.73 -4.80
CA GLY A 271 3.72 14.10 -3.58
C GLY A 271 2.45 13.27 -3.84
N LEU A 272 1.52 13.77 -4.65
CA LEU A 272 0.30 13.09 -5.06
C LEU A 272 0.63 11.85 -5.89
N HIS A 273 1.68 11.93 -6.71
CA HIS A 273 2.15 10.81 -7.51
C HIS A 273 2.48 9.60 -6.63
N TYR A 274 3.34 9.84 -5.66
CA TYR A 274 3.75 8.87 -4.67
C TYR A 274 2.59 8.37 -3.80
N PHE A 275 1.74 9.30 -3.36
CA PHE A 275 0.64 9.01 -2.44
C PHE A 275 -0.51 8.23 -3.10
N ILE A 276 -0.83 8.50 -4.36
CA ILE A 276 -1.87 7.74 -5.09
C ILE A 276 -1.43 6.30 -5.32
N GLY A 277 -0.17 6.09 -5.75
CA GLY A 277 0.38 4.73 -5.89
C GLY A 277 0.30 3.95 -4.58
N ALA A 278 0.72 4.60 -3.49
CA ALA A 278 0.62 4.04 -2.14
C ALA A 278 -0.83 3.74 -1.72
N ILE A 279 -1.78 4.64 -1.98
CA ILE A 279 -3.21 4.40 -1.69
C ILE A 279 -3.70 3.15 -2.41
N ILE A 280 -3.38 3.00 -3.70
CA ILE A 280 -3.82 1.87 -4.51
C ILE A 280 -3.25 0.56 -3.96
N THR A 281 -1.96 0.54 -3.64
CA THR A 281 -1.32 -0.68 -3.13
C THR A 281 -1.79 -1.04 -1.72
N SER A 282 -2.21 -0.05 -0.92
CA SER A 282 -2.73 -0.24 0.44
C SER A 282 -4.24 -0.54 0.53
N LEU A 283 -4.94 -0.67 -0.60
CA LEU A 283 -6.38 -1.02 -0.60
C LEU A 283 -6.67 -2.40 0.01
N PRO A 284 -5.87 -3.47 -0.23
CA PRO A 284 -6.10 -4.77 0.40
C PRO A 284 -6.04 -4.71 1.94
N GLU A 285 -5.08 -3.98 2.51
CA GLU A 285 -5.03 -3.78 3.97
C GLU A 285 -6.23 -2.98 4.49
N MET A 286 -6.76 -2.04 3.69
CA MET A 286 -7.97 -1.31 4.06
C MET A 286 -9.16 -2.27 4.17
N ASN A 287 -9.26 -3.28 3.29
CA ASN A 287 -10.32 -4.30 3.37
C ASN A 287 -10.21 -5.10 4.68
N VAL A 288 -9.00 -5.52 5.06
CA VAL A 288 -8.74 -6.22 6.33
C VAL A 288 -9.18 -5.34 7.51
N ALA A 289 -8.85 -4.04 7.49
CA ALA A 289 -9.26 -3.12 8.55
C ALA A 289 -10.79 -2.94 8.61
N VAL A 290 -11.45 -2.79 7.45
CA VAL A 290 -12.91 -2.67 7.37
C VAL A 290 -13.60 -3.91 7.92
N GLU A 291 -13.10 -5.10 7.60
CA GLU A 291 -13.65 -6.35 8.12
C GLU A 291 -13.46 -6.46 9.64
N GLY A 292 -12.25 -6.20 10.14
CA GLY A 292 -11.97 -6.23 11.57
C GLY A 292 -12.82 -5.23 12.37
N TYR A 293 -12.96 -3.99 11.88
CA TYR A 293 -13.85 -3.01 12.52
C TYR A 293 -15.32 -3.44 12.50
N SER A 294 -15.74 -4.24 11.51
CA SER A 294 -17.14 -4.70 11.38
C SER A 294 -17.54 -5.78 12.37
N LYS A 295 -16.59 -6.55 12.94
CA LYS A 295 -16.87 -7.67 13.85
C LYS A 295 -17.09 -7.24 15.31
N ILE A 296 -16.69 -6.02 15.69
CA ILE A 296 -16.94 -5.38 17.00
C ILE A 296 -16.44 -6.24 18.19
N THR A 297 -15.35 -6.99 18.01
CA THR A 297 -14.64 -7.65 19.10
C THR A 297 -13.31 -6.96 19.38
N ARG A 298 -12.74 -7.24 20.56
CA ARG A 298 -11.45 -6.69 20.97
C ARG A 298 -10.29 -7.22 20.11
N ALA A 299 -10.31 -8.51 19.78
CA ALA A 299 -9.32 -9.15 18.92
C ALA A 299 -9.42 -8.62 17.48
N ASP A 300 -10.63 -8.50 16.93
CA ASP A 300 -10.81 -7.95 15.57
C ASP A 300 -10.47 -6.45 15.48
N LEU A 301 -10.69 -5.70 16.55
CA LEU A 301 -10.20 -4.32 16.66
C LEU A 301 -8.67 -4.29 16.62
N ASN A 302 -8.00 -5.19 17.34
CA ASN A 302 -6.54 -5.31 17.29
C ASN A 302 -6.06 -5.65 15.88
N THR A 303 -6.74 -6.55 15.17
CA THR A 303 -6.45 -6.90 13.76
C THR A 303 -6.59 -5.69 12.85
N ALA A 304 -7.69 -4.94 12.97
CA ALA A 304 -7.92 -3.74 12.17
C ALA A 304 -6.86 -2.65 12.45
N LEU A 305 -6.48 -2.45 13.71
CA LEU A 305 -5.44 -1.49 14.08
C LEU A 305 -4.04 -1.97 13.66
N SER A 306 -3.80 -3.28 13.73
CA SER A 306 -2.56 -3.93 13.32
C SER A 306 -2.37 -3.90 11.82
N ALA A 307 -3.45 -3.90 11.02
CA ALA A 307 -3.39 -3.77 9.58
C ALA A 307 -2.56 -2.56 9.13
N ALA A 308 -2.60 -1.44 9.86
CA ALA A 308 -1.69 -0.31 9.59
C ALA A 308 -0.31 -0.47 10.23
N SER A 309 -0.21 -0.81 11.51
CA SER A 309 1.09 -0.80 12.21
C SER A 309 2.03 -1.92 11.74
N VAL A 310 1.49 -3.12 11.45
CA VAL A 310 2.24 -4.26 10.88
C VAL A 310 2.57 -3.97 9.41
N SER A 311 1.60 -3.52 8.60
CA SER A 311 1.85 -3.15 7.19
C SER A 311 2.93 -2.07 7.08
N ASN A 312 2.94 -1.06 7.95
CA ASN A 312 4.01 -0.05 7.96
C ASN A 312 5.40 -0.63 8.24
N MET A 313 5.50 -1.64 9.11
CA MET A 313 6.76 -2.33 9.36
C MET A 313 7.17 -3.17 8.15
N THR A 314 6.24 -3.92 7.55
CA THR A 314 6.47 -4.70 6.32
C THR A 314 6.92 -3.81 5.17
N ASN A 315 6.33 -2.64 5.03
CA ASN A 315 6.71 -1.63 4.04
C ASN A 315 8.14 -1.10 4.25
N LEU A 316 8.59 -0.90 5.49
CA LEU A 316 10.01 -0.61 5.74
C LEU A 316 10.91 -1.76 5.31
N ALA A 317 10.49 -3.01 5.50
CA ALA A 317 11.25 -4.19 5.05
C ALA A 317 11.31 -4.27 3.52
N ILE A 318 10.20 -4.02 2.83
CA ILE A 318 10.15 -3.95 1.36
C ILE A 318 11.04 -2.81 0.86
N ALA A 319 11.02 -1.64 1.51
CA ALA A 319 11.89 -0.53 1.18
C ALA A 319 13.38 -0.90 1.32
N ILE A 320 13.77 -1.65 2.35
CA ILE A 320 15.15 -2.18 2.49
C ILE A 320 15.52 -3.04 1.29
N ILE A 321 14.66 -3.99 0.89
CA ILE A 321 14.90 -4.82 -0.30
C ILE A 321 15.11 -3.94 -1.53
N GLY A 322 14.29 -2.90 -1.69
CA GLY A 322 14.42 -1.94 -2.77
C GLY A 322 15.74 -1.17 -2.76
N ILE A 323 16.13 -0.65 -1.60
CA ILE A 323 17.38 0.09 -1.40
C ILE A 323 18.59 -0.79 -1.70
N LEU A 324 18.60 -2.03 -1.20
CA LEU A 324 19.67 -3.00 -1.47
C LEU A 324 19.74 -3.38 -2.94
N THR A 325 18.59 -3.54 -3.60
CA THR A 325 18.52 -3.79 -5.04
C THR A 325 19.14 -2.65 -5.83
N ILE A 326 18.82 -1.40 -5.49
CA ILE A 326 19.45 -0.22 -6.11
C ILE A 326 20.96 -0.22 -5.89
N LEU A 327 21.42 -0.58 -4.69
CA LEU A 327 22.85 -0.62 -4.36
C LEU A 327 23.61 -1.68 -5.17
N ILE A 328 22.99 -2.84 -5.43
CA ILE A 328 23.58 -3.92 -6.24
C ILE A 328 23.59 -3.58 -7.74
N LEU A 329 22.56 -2.87 -8.21
CA LEU A 329 22.40 -2.52 -9.63
C LEU A 329 23.12 -1.24 -10.05
N LYS A 330 23.68 -0.48 -9.10
CA LYS A 330 24.48 0.74 -9.33
C LYS A 330 25.93 0.39 -9.66
#